data_AF-A0A9N8PW20-F1
#
_entry.id   AF-A0A9N8PW20-F1
#
_cell.length_a   1.000
_cell.length_b   1.000
_cell.length_c   1.000
_cell.angle_alpha   90.00
_cell.angle_beta   90.00
_cell.angle_gamma   90.00
#
_symmetry.space_group_name_H-M   'P 1'
#
loop_
_entity.id
_entity.type
_entity.pdbx_description
1 polymer ?
#
loop_
_entity_poly.entity_id
_entity_poly.type
_entity_poly.pdbx_seq_one_letter_code
_entity_poly.pdbx_strand_id
1 'polypeptide(L)'
;MSLAHHQPKYERAEAIIGYRPQKFEKGYLWEALQVAGSGQNRIGGRLVYDGNKRLAILGDTAMALAIAGPWYERDDTLASTKLAANLIEAVVGAVWLDSDESIAAVRQVMEALGFFAMVIFISFPHI
;
A
#
# COMPACT_ATOMS: atom_id res chain seq x y z
N MET A 1 17.22 7.38 -16.73
CA MET A 1 16.67 8.55 -16.03
C MET A 1 16.98 8.40 -14.55
N SER A 2 17.63 9.38 -13.92
CA SER A 2 18.15 9.27 -12.55
C SER A 2 17.01 9.34 -11.53
N LEU A 3 17.04 8.49 -10.49
CA LEU A 3 16.09 8.50 -9.36
C LEU A 3 16.03 9.87 -8.65
N ALA A 4 17.08 10.68 -8.79
CA ALA A 4 17.19 12.02 -8.21
C ALA A 4 16.08 12.99 -8.68
N HIS A 5 15.48 12.79 -9.85
CA HIS A 5 14.40 13.66 -10.35
C HIS A 5 13.04 13.45 -9.63
N HIS A 6 12.92 12.41 -8.79
CA HIS A 6 11.68 12.07 -8.09
C HIS A 6 11.82 12.15 -6.56
N GLN A 7 12.92 12.74 -6.07
CA GLN A 7 13.27 12.91 -4.67
C GLN A 7 12.11 13.39 -3.76
N PRO A 8 11.36 14.46 -4.08
CA PRO A 8 10.28 14.93 -3.20
C PRO A 8 9.13 13.93 -3.07
N LYS A 9 8.88 13.11 -4.10
CA LYS A 9 7.85 12.05 -4.04
C LYS A 9 8.31 10.91 -3.15
N TYR A 10 9.58 10.52 -3.27
CA TYR A 10 10.17 9.50 -2.40
C TYR A 10 10.08 9.92 -0.93
N GLU A 11 10.52 11.13 -0.60
CA GLU A 11 10.51 11.63 0.78
C GLU A 11 9.09 11.67 1.37
N ARG A 12 8.11 12.09 0.56
CA ARG A 12 6.70 12.08 0.97
C ARG A 12 6.17 10.66 1.17
N ALA A 13 6.49 9.74 0.26
CA ALA A 13 6.13 8.33 0.39
C ALA A 13 6.69 7.72 1.68
N GLU A 14 7.99 7.91 1.93
CA GLU A 14 8.69 7.43 3.11
C GLU A 14 8.07 7.97 4.41
N ALA A 15 7.69 9.25 4.42
CA ALA A 15 7.01 9.87 5.56
C ALA A 15 5.63 9.26 5.83
N ILE A 16 4.84 8.98 4.78
CA ILE A 16 3.50 8.38 4.91
C ILE A 16 3.60 6.95 5.43
N ILE A 17 4.52 6.14 4.89
CA ILE A 17 4.65 4.72 5.27
C ILE A 17 5.50 4.51 6.53
N GLY A 18 6.17 5.56 7.03
CA GLY A 18 7.07 5.48 8.18
C GLY A 18 8.28 4.56 7.96
N TYR A 19 8.69 4.34 6.70
CA TYR A 19 9.74 3.40 6.33
C TYR A 19 10.73 4.00 5.34
N ARG A 20 12.03 3.88 5.63
CA ARG A 20 13.12 4.25 4.73
C ARG A 20 13.65 3.03 3.97
N PRO A 21 13.62 3.02 2.62
CA PRO A 21 14.13 1.93 1.81
C PRO A 21 15.61 1.67 2.05
N GLN A 22 15.95 0.43 2.38
CA GLN A 22 17.35 0.01 2.54
C GLN A 22 18.07 -0.18 1.19
N LYS A 23 17.32 -0.43 0.11
CA LYS A 23 17.82 -0.65 -1.26
C LYS A 23 17.30 0.43 -2.20
N PHE A 24 17.59 1.69 -1.89
CA PHE A 24 17.09 2.86 -2.60
C PHE A 24 17.37 2.79 -4.11
N GLU A 25 18.54 2.29 -4.50
CA GLU A 25 18.99 2.16 -5.89
C GLU A 25 18.13 1.21 -6.74
N LYS A 26 17.42 0.26 -6.11
CA LYS A 26 16.50 -0.66 -6.80
C LYS A 26 15.18 0.00 -7.17
N GLY A 27 14.85 1.12 -6.54
CA GLY A 27 13.67 1.91 -6.81
C GLY A 27 12.34 1.17 -6.64
N TYR A 28 12.24 0.25 -5.67
CA TYR A 28 11.00 -0.49 -5.40
C TYR A 28 9.86 0.43 -4.99
N LEU A 29 10.15 1.45 -4.17
CA LEU A 29 9.14 2.41 -3.75
C LEU A 29 8.63 3.20 -4.95
N TRP A 30 9.50 3.58 -5.91
CA TRP A 30 9.05 4.20 -7.16
C TRP A 30 8.25 3.26 -8.05
N GLU A 31 8.67 2.01 -8.21
CA GLU A 31 7.90 1.01 -8.96
C GLU A 31 6.49 0.82 -8.41
N ALA A 32 6.31 0.86 -7.08
CA ALA A 32 5.00 0.74 -6.44
C ALA A 32 4.04 1.89 -6.79
N LEU A 33 4.56 3.06 -7.16
CA LEU A 33 3.78 4.24 -7.54
C LEU A 33 3.44 4.28 -9.03
N GLN A 34 4.03 3.41 -9.83
CA GLN A 34 3.78 3.37 -11.26
C GLN A 34 2.53 2.53 -11.57
N VAL A 35 1.49 3.16 -12.10
CA VAL A 35 0.38 2.42 -12.72
C VAL A 35 0.84 1.83 -14.06
N ALA A 36 0.29 0.67 -14.44
CA ALA A 36 0.52 0.08 -15.76
C ALA A 36 0.14 1.09 -16.86
N GLY A 37 1.00 1.25 -17.86
CA GLY A 37 0.81 2.26 -18.90
C GLY A 37 1.40 3.65 -18.59
N SER A 38 2.08 3.83 -17.45
CA SER A 38 2.78 5.10 -17.11
C SER A 38 3.99 5.44 -17.99
N GLY A 39 4.29 4.64 -19.03
CA GLY A 39 5.42 4.83 -19.94
C GLY A 39 6.80 4.51 -19.35
N GLN A 40 6.87 4.18 -18.06
CA GLN A 40 8.11 3.81 -17.38
C GLN A 40 8.38 2.31 -17.48
N ASN A 41 9.24 1.92 -18.42
CA ASN A 41 9.56 0.51 -18.66
C ASN A 41 10.83 0.03 -17.93
N ARG A 42 11.55 0.93 -17.25
CA ARG A 42 12.82 0.60 -16.57
C ARG A 42 13.04 1.43 -15.30
N ILE A 43 13.23 0.76 -14.16
CA ILE A 43 13.45 1.38 -12.84
C ILE A 43 14.57 0.62 -12.12
N GLY A 44 15.55 1.34 -11.56
CA GLY A 44 16.64 0.72 -10.78
C GLY A 44 17.41 -0.38 -11.55
N GLY A 45 17.55 -0.21 -12.88
CA GLY A 45 18.16 -1.19 -13.78
C GLY A 45 17.27 -2.37 -14.21
N ARG A 46 16.09 -2.55 -13.59
CA ARG A 46 15.14 -3.65 -13.84
C ARG A 46 14.07 -3.25 -14.87
N LEU A 47 13.54 -4.23 -15.59
CA LEU A 47 12.39 -4.04 -16.48
C LEU A 47 11.08 -4.03 -15.67
N VAL A 48 10.21 -3.06 -15.97
CA VAL A 48 8.97 -2.78 -15.23
C VAL A 48 7.82 -2.49 -16.21
N TYR A 49 7.39 -3.50 -16.96
CA TYR A 49 6.33 -3.32 -17.97
C TYR A 49 4.92 -3.19 -17.36
N ASP A 50 4.69 -3.86 -16.24
CA ASP A 50 3.37 -3.92 -15.59
C ASP A 50 3.18 -2.86 -14.49
N GLY A 51 4.10 -1.90 -14.37
CA GLY A 51 4.12 -0.96 -13.25
C GLY A 51 4.15 -1.70 -11.91
N ASN A 52 3.27 -1.32 -11.00
CA ASN A 52 3.19 -1.83 -9.64
C ASN A 52 2.53 -3.21 -9.51
N LYS A 53 1.93 -3.78 -10.56
CA LYS A 53 1.15 -5.04 -10.45
C LYS A 53 1.94 -6.20 -9.86
N ARG A 54 3.20 -6.36 -10.26
CA ARG A 54 4.07 -7.43 -9.76
C ARG A 54 4.40 -7.23 -8.27
N LEU A 55 4.63 -5.98 -7.86
CA LEU A 55 4.84 -5.65 -6.45
C LEU A 55 3.57 -5.84 -5.62
N ALA A 56 2.39 -5.57 -6.18
CA ALA A 56 1.12 -5.82 -5.51
C ALA A 56 0.92 -7.32 -5.21
N ILE A 57 1.22 -8.21 -6.17
CA ILE A 57 1.15 -9.67 -5.97
C ILE A 57 2.15 -10.12 -4.89
N LEU A 58 3.38 -9.60 -4.94
CA LEU A 58 4.39 -9.89 -3.93
C LEU A 58 3.95 -9.41 -2.53
N GLY A 59 3.36 -8.21 -2.46
CA GLY A 59 2.84 -7.61 -1.24
C GLY A 59 1.70 -8.41 -0.62
N ASP A 60 0.77 -8.89 -1.44
CA ASP A 60 -0.34 -9.75 -0.98
C ASP A 60 0.17 -11.05 -0.33
N THR A 61 1.13 -11.72 -0.99
CA THR A 61 1.78 -12.93 -0.45
C THR A 61 2.55 -12.64 0.84
N ALA A 62 3.31 -11.54 0.87
CA ALA A 62 4.08 -11.14 2.04
C ALA A 62 3.18 -10.78 3.24
N MET A 63 2.04 -10.13 3.00
CA MET A 63 1.06 -9.80 4.02
C MET A 63 0.42 -11.07 4.60
N ALA A 64 0.00 -12.01 3.75
CA ALA A 64 -0.51 -13.31 4.19
C ALA A 64 0.52 -14.04 5.08
N LEU A 65 1.81 -14.03 4.70
CA LEU A 65 2.87 -14.62 5.51
C LEU A 65 3.09 -13.89 6.83
N ALA A 66 3.09 -12.55 6.83
CA ALA A 66 3.28 -11.74 8.03
C ALA A 66 2.16 -11.93 9.06
N ILE A 67 0.97 -12.32 8.63
CA ILE A 67 -0.16 -12.68 9.50
C ILE A 67 -0.06 -14.14 9.95
N ALA A 68 0.18 -15.06 9.00
CA ALA A 68 0.20 -16.49 9.27
C ALA A 68 1.37 -16.92 10.17
N GLY A 69 2.54 -16.29 10.05
CA GLY A 69 3.74 -16.63 10.85
C GLY A 69 3.50 -16.47 12.35
N PRO A 70 3.19 -15.26 12.85
CA PRO A 70 2.91 -15.05 14.27
C PRO A 70 1.70 -15.84 14.78
N TRP A 71 0.73 -16.14 13.92
CA TRP A 71 -0.38 -17.01 14.29
C TRP A 71 0.07 -18.45 14.52
N TYR A 72 0.83 -19.03 13.59
CA TYR A 72 1.37 -20.38 13.71
C TYR A 72 2.23 -20.52 14.96
N GLU A 73 3.04 -19.51 15.27
CA GLU A 73 3.87 -19.46 16.48
C GLU A 73 3.07 -19.39 17.79
N ARG A 74 1.81 -18.90 17.74
CA ARG A 74 0.95 -18.72 18.92
C ARG A 74 -0.03 -19.86 19.16
N ASP A 75 -0.11 -20.84 18.25
CA ASP A 75 -1.07 -21.96 18.31
C ASP A 75 -2.54 -21.50 18.49
N ASP A 76 -2.89 -20.37 17.87
CA ASP A 76 -4.24 -19.79 17.92
C ASP A 76 -5.17 -20.46 16.90
N THR A 77 -6.45 -20.10 16.84
CA THR A 77 -7.35 -20.50 15.72
C THR A 77 -7.33 -19.44 14.61
N LEU A 78 -6.91 -19.80 13.39
CA LEU A 78 -6.78 -18.81 12.29
C LEU A 78 -8.15 -18.47 11.72
N ALA A 79 -8.56 -17.22 11.82
CA ALA A 79 -9.45 -16.65 10.82
C ALA A 79 -8.59 -16.32 9.58
N SER A 80 -8.69 -17.14 8.53
CA SER A 80 -8.28 -16.94 7.11
C SER A 80 -7.35 -15.75 6.80
N THR A 81 -6.23 -15.96 6.07
CA THR A 81 -5.29 -14.91 5.59
C THR A 81 -5.89 -13.75 4.80
N LYS A 82 -7.17 -13.82 4.37
CA LYS A 82 -7.96 -12.63 3.96
C LYS A 82 -8.22 -11.65 5.11
N LEU A 83 -7.76 -11.95 6.32
CA LEU A 83 -8.12 -11.27 7.56
C LEU A 83 -7.87 -9.77 7.53
N ALA A 84 -6.77 -9.29 6.95
CA ALA A 84 -6.46 -7.86 6.97
C ALA A 84 -7.42 -7.04 6.09
N ALA A 85 -7.67 -7.50 4.85
CA ALA A 85 -8.67 -6.87 3.98
C ALA A 85 -10.07 -7.01 4.58
N ASN A 86 -10.44 -8.22 5.03
CA ASN A 86 -11.72 -8.48 5.68
C ASN A 86 -11.92 -7.64 6.95
N LEU A 87 -10.87 -7.40 7.74
CA LEU A 87 -10.94 -6.61 8.96
C LEU A 87 -11.17 -5.13 8.61
N ILE A 88 -10.45 -4.59 7.63
CA ILE A 88 -10.68 -3.23 7.15
C ILE A 88 -12.10 -3.09 6.61
N GLU A 89 -12.56 -4.04 5.78
CA GLU A 89 -13.93 -4.06 5.26
C GLU A 89 -14.98 -4.16 6.38
N ALA A 90 -14.75 -5.00 7.38
CA ALA A 90 -15.65 -5.17 8.52
C ALA A 90 -15.71 -3.92 9.42
N VAL A 91 -14.56 -3.30 9.70
CA VAL A 91 -14.50 -2.04 10.46
C VAL A 91 -15.23 -0.93 9.71
N VAL A 92 -15.01 -0.80 8.39
CA VAL A 92 -15.73 0.17 7.55
C VAL A 92 -17.24 -0.11 7.55
N GLY A 93 -17.66 -1.38 7.43
CA GLY A 93 -19.06 -1.78 7.48
C GLY A 93 -19.73 -1.51 8.84
N ALA A 94 -19.01 -1.73 9.95
CA ALA A 94 -19.48 -1.41 11.28
C ALA A 94 -19.70 0.10 11.46
N VAL A 95 -18.75 0.93 11.00
CA VAL A 95 -18.86 2.39 11.05
C VAL A 95 -20.02 2.89 10.20
N TRP A 96 -20.22 2.30 9.01
CA TRP A 96 -21.36 2.64 8.14
C TRP A 96 -22.71 2.44 8.85
N LEU A 97 -22.90 1.29 9.50
CA LEU A 97 -24.15 0.99 10.21
C LEU A 97 -24.31 1.81 11.50
N ASP A 98 -23.24 2.00 12.27
CA ASP A 98 -23.27 2.78 13.53
C ASP A 98 -23.53 4.28 13.30
N SER A 99 -23.10 4.79 12.14
CA SER A 99 -23.22 6.21 11.78
C SER A 99 -24.47 6.56 10.97
N ASP A 100 -25.46 5.67 10.91
CA ASP A 100 -26.68 5.81 10.10
C ASP A 100 -26.34 6.11 8.62
N GLU A 101 -25.50 5.27 8.03
CA GLU A 101 -25.11 5.34 6.63
C GLU A 101 -24.33 6.61 6.24
N SER A 102 -23.50 7.12 7.16
CA SER A 102 -22.71 8.34 6.94
C SER A 102 -21.39 8.08 6.21
N ILE A 103 -21.32 8.52 4.95
CA ILE A 103 -20.07 8.47 4.17
C ILE A 103 -18.97 9.37 4.76
N ALA A 104 -19.34 10.43 5.49
CA ALA A 104 -18.39 11.31 6.15
C ALA A 104 -17.66 10.60 7.31
N ALA A 105 -18.38 9.80 8.08
CA ALA A 105 -17.81 8.98 9.16
C ALA A 105 -16.85 7.91 8.60
N VAL A 106 -17.27 7.21 7.54
CA VAL A 106 -16.42 6.24 6.83
C VAL A 106 -15.16 6.91 6.30
N ARG A 107 -15.27 8.10 5.70
CA ARG A 107 -14.12 8.87 5.21
C ARG A 107 -13.15 9.23 6.33
N GLN A 108 -13.65 9.68 7.48
CA GLN A 108 -12.82 10.01 8.64
C GLN A 108 -12.02 8.79 9.14
N VAL A 109 -12.65 7.61 9.21
CA VAL A 109 -11.98 6.37 9.61
C VAL A 109 -10.92 5.95 8.58
N MET A 110 -11.22 6.04 7.29
CA MET A 110 -10.25 5.77 6.23
C MET A 110 -9.08 6.78 6.21
N GLU A 111 -9.31 8.04 6.57
CA GLU A 111 -8.25 9.04 6.76
C GLU A 111 -7.36 8.67 7.95
N ALA A 112 -7.94 8.27 9.08
CA ALA A 112 -7.20 7.83 10.27
C ALA A 112 -6.35 6.57 10.02
N LEU A 113 -6.83 5.66 9.16
CA LEU A 113 -6.08 4.48 8.72
C LEU A 113 -5.00 4.82 7.66
N GLY A 114 -4.85 6.08 7.26
CA GLY A 114 -3.86 6.52 6.29
C GLY A 114 -4.18 6.15 4.84
N PHE A 115 -5.39 5.66 4.55
CA PHE A 115 -5.77 5.11 3.25
C PHE A 115 -5.74 6.19 2.16
N PHE A 116 -6.31 7.37 2.44
CA PHE A 116 -6.30 8.49 1.48
C PHE A 116 -4.92 9.09 1.24
N ALA A 117 -4.04 9.08 2.25
CA ALA A 117 -2.66 9.56 2.07
C ALA A 117 -1.92 8.73 1.03
N MET A 118 -2.13 7.41 1.05
CA MET A 118 -1.56 6.49 0.07
C MET A 118 -2.24 6.60 -1.30
N VAL A 119 -3.58 6.66 -1.35
CA VAL A 119 -4.35 6.71 -2.61
C VAL A 119 -4.12 8.03 -3.36
N ILE A 120 -4.18 9.19 -2.70
CA ILE A 120 -3.95 10.50 -3.34
C ILE A 120 -2.55 10.55 -3.96
N PHE A 121 -1.56 9.97 -3.28
CA PHE A 121 -0.18 9.94 -3.73
C PHE A 121 0.02 9.07 -4.99
N ILE A 122 -0.71 7.94 -5.10
CA ILE A 122 -0.67 7.07 -6.29
C ILE A 122 -1.46 7.69 -7.45
N SER A 123 -2.62 8.29 -7.17
CA SER A 123 -3.53 8.81 -8.20
C SER A 123 -3.13 10.19 -8.75
N PHE A 124 -2.46 11.03 -7.97
CA PHE A 124 -2.08 12.40 -8.37
C PHE A 124 -0.59 12.66 -8.11
N PRO A 125 0.29 12.10 -8.94
CA PRO A 125 1.73 12.23 -8.72
C PRO A 125 2.28 13.65 -9.01
N HIS A 126 1.47 14.66 -9.36
CA HIS A 126 1.97 15.98 -9.77
C HIS A 126 1.59 17.13 -8.81
N ILE A 127 1.09 16.82 -7.61
CA ILE A 127 0.81 17.80 -6.55
C ILE A 127 1.81 17.62 -5.39
#